data_AF-A9JX73-F1
#
_entry.id   AF-A9JX73-F1
#
_cell.length_a   1.000
_cell.length_b   1.000
_cell.length_c   1.000
_cell.angle_alpha   90.00
_cell.angle_beta   90.00
_cell.angle_gamma   90.00
#
_symmetry.space_group_name_H-M   'P 1'
#
loop_
_entity.id
_entity.type
_entity.pdbx_description
1 polymer ?
#
loop_
_entity_poly.entity_id
_entity_poly.type
_entity_poly.pdbx_seq_one_letter_code
_entity_poly.pdbx_strand_id
1 'polypeptide(L)'
;MASAGGPASIITQVSQTSAGPPINTLGGSDENITLELRGSRFTLSRDELLTLPEFVLLSLFPNGLLPDGHMNSYHDGDVYPVDVGNPSPPSPPSPPSPPSDLPTGPMAKIMYHLSNPTLYLSDNIYLSQYDPNSLQYMLEFFRNVAQTIPASPPSPTASPDHPAEAVPIEPMHGSARDMLQDRAGIIVLREDLDFYAIPPHRDITQPDMIEVKRAAGEALLRQDGIFSGLRKSEEPGTTEQHLIEMLTAGGFNHDDQWGHRAGEPNKAVICSIALARLRTDIKGNDLANSNAVGMAQKLLLFWRKPARRCWWEGVELDNVRGVEGKLKVWIRRVWTLEMSVIGLR
;
A
#
# COMPACT_ATOMS: atom_id res chain seq x y z
N MET A 1 7.51 9.55 -59.97
CA MET A 1 7.12 10.42 -58.84
C MET A 1 5.88 9.82 -58.21
N ALA A 2 6.05 9.06 -57.12
CA ALA A 2 4.97 8.42 -56.39
C ALA A 2 4.75 9.20 -55.09
N SER A 3 3.52 9.67 -54.88
CA SER A 3 3.11 10.50 -53.74
C SER A 3 2.98 9.66 -52.47
N ALA A 4 3.31 10.26 -51.33
CA ALA A 4 3.43 9.65 -50.01
C ALA A 4 2.11 9.12 -49.46
N GLY A 5 2.09 7.83 -49.09
CA GLY A 5 1.08 7.25 -48.19
C GLY A 5 1.66 7.19 -46.77
N GLY A 6 1.12 8.00 -45.86
CA GLY A 6 1.39 7.85 -44.43
C GLY A 6 0.60 6.67 -43.85
N PRO A 7 1.12 5.94 -42.84
CA PRO A 7 0.35 4.90 -42.18
C PRO A 7 -0.77 5.54 -41.35
N ALA A 8 -2.01 5.31 -41.77
CA ALA A 8 -3.20 5.59 -40.99
C ALA A 8 -3.10 4.80 -39.67
N SER A 9 -3.03 5.52 -38.55
CA SER A 9 -3.21 4.92 -37.23
C SER A 9 -4.65 4.43 -37.14
N ILE A 10 -4.85 3.12 -37.14
CA ILE A 10 -6.09 2.50 -36.71
C ILE A 10 -6.17 2.70 -35.19
N ILE A 11 -6.72 3.85 -34.80
CA ILE A 11 -7.29 4.06 -33.47
C ILE A 11 -8.76 3.72 -33.63
N THR A 12 -9.16 2.56 -33.13
CA THR A 12 -10.58 2.26 -32.89
C THR A 12 -11.10 3.24 -31.84
N GLN A 13 -11.73 4.32 -32.30
CA GLN A 13 -12.54 5.20 -31.46
C GLN A 13 -13.68 4.38 -30.86
N VAL A 14 -13.62 4.13 -29.56
CA VAL A 14 -14.78 3.71 -28.79
C VAL A 14 -15.46 5.00 -28.32
N SER A 15 -16.65 5.25 -28.83
CA SER A 15 -17.53 6.31 -28.32
C SER A 15 -17.69 6.12 -26.80
N GLN A 16 -17.25 7.09 -26.02
CA GLN A 16 -17.52 7.15 -24.58
C GLN A 16 -19.03 7.33 -24.37
N THR A 17 -19.76 6.24 -24.22
CA THR A 17 -21.03 6.26 -23.49
C THR A 17 -20.70 6.41 -22.01
N SER A 18 -20.58 7.67 -21.62
CA SER A 18 -20.52 8.14 -20.25
C SER A 18 -21.84 7.85 -19.54
N ALA A 19 -21.95 6.67 -18.93
CA ALA A 19 -22.91 6.36 -17.89
C ALA A 19 -22.38 5.15 -17.11
N GLY A 20 -21.34 5.36 -16.30
CA GLY A 20 -21.07 4.43 -15.19
C GLY A 20 -22.26 4.45 -14.23
N PRO A 21 -22.59 3.33 -13.57
CA PRO A 21 -23.74 3.29 -12.68
C PRO A 21 -23.57 4.33 -11.56
N PRO A 22 -24.65 5.02 -11.17
CA PRO A 22 -24.57 6.07 -10.15
C PRO A 22 -24.18 5.45 -8.79
N ILE A 23 -23.02 5.84 -8.26
CA ILE A 23 -22.56 5.55 -6.88
C ILE A 23 -23.34 6.39 -5.84
N ASN A 24 -24.66 6.58 -6.03
CA ASN A 24 -25.40 7.52 -5.19
C ASN A 24 -26.83 7.05 -4.89
N THR A 25 -26.97 5.95 -4.16
CA THR A 25 -28.23 5.56 -3.51
C THR A 25 -28.00 4.77 -2.21
N LEU A 26 -27.24 5.33 -1.26
CA LEU A 26 -27.30 4.85 0.14
C LEU A 26 -27.57 6.04 1.04
N GLY A 27 -28.81 6.14 1.50
CA GLY A 27 -29.26 7.08 2.51
C GLY A 27 -29.68 6.33 3.77
N GLY A 28 -29.13 6.74 4.91
CA GLY A 28 -29.78 6.57 6.22
C GLY A 28 -29.43 5.32 7.02
N SER A 29 -28.17 5.17 7.45
CA SER A 29 -27.75 4.70 8.79
C SER A 29 -26.20 4.75 8.84
N ASP A 30 -25.59 4.76 10.02
CA ASP A 30 -24.14 4.60 10.19
C ASP A 30 -23.72 3.20 9.69
N GLU A 31 -23.58 3.05 8.37
CA GLU A 31 -23.22 1.81 7.70
C GLU A 31 -21.75 1.52 7.97
N ASN A 32 -21.53 0.68 8.97
CA ASN A 32 -20.22 0.12 9.28
C ASN A 32 -20.08 -1.25 8.62
N ILE A 33 -18.97 -1.47 7.91
CA ILE A 33 -18.58 -2.78 7.39
C ILE A 33 -17.57 -3.42 8.35
N THR A 34 -17.77 -4.69 8.71
CA THR A 34 -16.78 -5.45 9.47
C THR A 34 -16.05 -6.43 8.56
N LEU A 35 -14.74 -6.26 8.44
CA LEU A 35 -13.82 -7.08 7.65
C LEU A 35 -13.05 -8.02 8.56
N GLU A 36 -12.86 -9.27 8.15
CA GLU A 36 -11.92 -10.20 8.77
C GLU A 36 -10.77 -10.51 7.80
N LEU A 37 -9.55 -10.16 8.21
CA LEU A 37 -8.32 -10.30 7.43
C LEU A 37 -7.28 -11.07 8.26
N ARG A 38 -6.96 -12.30 7.86
CA ARG A 38 -6.05 -13.21 8.56
C ARG A 38 -6.40 -13.38 10.05
N GLY A 39 -7.69 -13.46 10.36
CA GLY A 39 -8.23 -13.58 11.72
C GLY A 39 -8.27 -12.28 12.53
N SER A 40 -7.83 -11.14 11.95
CA SER A 40 -7.96 -9.81 12.56
C SER A 40 -9.24 -9.13 12.06
N ARG A 41 -10.00 -8.52 12.97
CA ARG A 41 -11.27 -7.86 12.63
C ARG A 41 -11.11 -6.35 12.60
N PHE A 42 -11.65 -5.74 11.54
CA PHE A 42 -11.66 -4.30 11.32
C PHE A 42 -13.08 -3.85 11.08
N THR A 43 -13.57 -2.90 11.86
CA THR A 43 -14.83 -2.21 11.58
C THR A 43 -14.52 -0.86 10.98
N LEU A 44 -15.05 -0.61 9.78
CA LEU A 44 -14.83 0.62 9.02
C LEU A 44 -16.18 1.28 8.76
N SER A 45 -16.27 2.59 8.95
CA SER A 45 -17.42 3.35 8.45
C SER A 45 -17.33 3.52 6.93
N ARG A 46 -18.46 3.87 6.30
CA ARG A 46 -18.49 4.28 4.89
C ARG A 46 -17.47 5.37 4.57
N ASP A 47 -17.34 6.37 5.43
CA ASP A 47 -16.39 7.47 5.24
C ASP A 47 -14.94 6.98 5.29
N GLU A 48 -14.61 6.09 6.24
CA GLU A 48 -13.27 5.50 6.32
C GLU A 48 -12.95 4.72 5.04
N LEU A 49 -13.88 3.87 4.59
CA LEU A 49 -13.74 3.08 3.37
C LEU A 49 -13.50 3.95 2.12
N LEU A 50 -14.23 5.07 1.97
CA LEU A 50 -14.10 5.97 0.83
C LEU A 50 -12.79 6.78 0.82
N THR A 51 -12.11 6.86 1.97
CA THR A 51 -10.83 7.56 2.09
C THR A 51 -9.62 6.66 1.88
N LEU A 52 -9.79 5.34 1.93
CA LEU A 52 -8.70 4.39 1.74
C LEU A 52 -8.03 4.54 0.36
N PRO A 53 -6.71 4.35 0.27
CA PRO A 53 -5.99 4.34 -1.01
C PRO A 53 -6.50 3.25 -1.96
N GLU A 54 -6.36 3.49 -3.27
CA GLU A 54 -6.85 2.59 -4.32
C GLU A 54 -6.21 1.21 -4.20
N PHE A 55 -4.90 1.15 -3.96
CA PHE A 55 -4.20 -0.13 -3.82
C PHE A 55 -4.71 -0.97 -2.65
N VAL A 56 -5.19 -0.34 -1.56
CA VAL A 56 -5.76 -1.05 -0.42
C VAL A 56 -7.12 -1.61 -0.80
N LEU A 57 -7.98 -0.79 -1.41
CA LEU A 57 -9.31 -1.22 -1.86
C LEU A 57 -9.22 -2.38 -2.85
N LEU A 58 -8.30 -2.33 -3.81
CA LEU A 58 -8.06 -3.41 -4.77
C LEU A 58 -7.54 -4.69 -4.11
N SER A 59 -6.81 -4.56 -3.00
CA SER A 59 -6.29 -5.71 -2.25
C SER A 59 -7.33 -6.34 -1.34
N LEU A 60 -8.19 -5.52 -0.71
CA LEU A 60 -9.27 -5.98 0.16
C LEU A 60 -10.49 -6.49 -0.62
N PHE A 61 -10.74 -5.95 -1.81
CA PHE A 61 -11.90 -6.25 -2.63
C PHE A 61 -11.47 -6.58 -4.08
N PRO A 62 -10.70 -7.65 -4.31
CA PRO A 62 -10.16 -7.98 -5.63
C PRO A 62 -11.26 -8.26 -6.67
N ASN A 63 -12.45 -8.62 -6.23
CA ASN A 63 -13.63 -8.88 -7.07
C ASN A 63 -14.70 -7.77 -6.96
N GLY A 64 -14.33 -6.59 -6.44
CA GLY A 64 -15.28 -5.53 -6.09
C GLY A 64 -15.91 -5.73 -4.71
N LEU A 65 -16.63 -4.71 -4.23
CA LEU A 65 -17.11 -4.67 -2.85
C LEU A 65 -18.13 -5.78 -2.52
N LEU A 66 -18.84 -6.34 -3.51
CA LEU A 66 -19.82 -7.43 -3.37
C LEU A 66 -20.09 -8.13 -4.73
N PRO A 67 -20.34 -9.46 -4.78
CA PRO A 67 -21.02 -10.10 -5.92
C PRO A 67 -22.48 -9.63 -6.01
N ASP A 68 -22.97 -9.48 -7.24
CA ASP A 68 -24.30 -8.98 -7.61
C ASP A 68 -25.44 -9.40 -6.65
N GLY A 69 -26.09 -8.43 -5.97
CA GLY A 69 -27.43 -8.62 -5.40
C GLY A 69 -27.70 -8.18 -3.96
N HIS A 70 -26.68 -7.84 -3.15
CA HIS A 70 -26.87 -7.53 -1.71
C HIS A 70 -26.79 -6.04 -1.32
N MET A 71 -26.95 -5.11 -2.26
CA MET A 71 -26.84 -3.66 -2.00
C MET A 71 -27.92 -3.06 -1.08
N ASN A 72 -28.96 -3.81 -0.71
CA ASN A 72 -30.11 -3.28 0.04
C ASN A 72 -30.29 -3.83 1.46
N SER A 73 -29.38 -4.66 1.98
CA SER A 73 -29.50 -5.17 3.35
C SER A 73 -28.13 -5.49 3.94
N TYR A 74 -27.45 -4.48 4.49
CA TYR A 74 -26.45 -4.73 5.53
C TYR A 74 -27.21 -5.20 6.76
N HIS A 75 -27.13 -6.47 7.12
CA HIS A 75 -27.60 -6.89 8.43
C HIS A 75 -26.52 -6.49 9.44
N ASP A 76 -26.94 -5.72 10.44
CA ASP A 76 -26.11 -5.36 11.60
C ASP A 76 -25.51 -6.65 12.19
N GLY A 77 -24.18 -6.83 12.03
CA GLY A 77 -23.44 -8.00 12.52
C GLY A 77 -22.77 -8.90 11.47
N ASP A 78 -22.94 -8.68 10.16
CA ASP A 78 -22.25 -9.48 9.15
C ASP A 78 -20.74 -9.20 9.11
N VAL A 79 -19.92 -10.26 9.22
CA VAL A 79 -18.45 -10.21 9.12
C VAL A 79 -18.04 -10.71 7.75
N TYR A 80 -17.39 -9.87 6.96
CA TYR A 80 -16.94 -10.18 5.61
C TYR A 80 -15.52 -10.75 5.64
N PRO A 81 -15.32 -12.04 5.29
CA PRO A 81 -13.99 -12.58 5.13
C PRO A 81 -13.36 -11.97 3.88
N VAL A 82 -12.23 -11.30 4.07
CA VAL A 82 -11.39 -10.80 2.96
C VAL A 82 -10.55 -11.93 2.38
N ASP A 83 -10.42 -13.02 3.13
CA ASP A 83 -9.54 -14.13 2.80
C ASP A 83 -9.99 -14.97 1.59
N VAL A 84 -9.24 -14.85 0.48
CA VAL A 84 -9.38 -15.73 -0.71
C VAL A 84 -8.72 -17.08 -0.41
N GLY A 85 -9.27 -17.82 0.53
CA GLY A 85 -8.94 -19.22 0.77
C GLY A 85 -9.84 -20.12 -0.06
N ASN A 86 -9.26 -21.06 -0.81
CA ASN A 86 -10.05 -22.16 -1.35
C ASN A 86 -10.50 -23.03 -0.14
N PRO A 87 -11.80 -23.26 0.10
CA PRO A 87 -12.27 -24.04 1.26
C PRO A 87 -11.87 -25.54 1.19
N SER A 88 -11.11 -25.94 0.17
CA SER A 88 -10.52 -27.27 0.04
C SER A 88 -9.11 -27.22 -0.58
N PRO A 89 -8.03 -27.55 0.14
CA PRO A 89 -6.78 -27.88 -0.51
C PRO A 89 -6.97 -29.18 -1.31
N PRO A 90 -6.53 -29.28 -2.58
CA PRO A 90 -6.47 -30.58 -3.24
C PRO A 90 -5.52 -31.48 -2.44
N SER A 91 -5.99 -32.68 -2.11
CA SER A 91 -5.18 -33.71 -1.43
C SER A 91 -3.82 -33.83 -2.13
N PRO A 92 -2.69 -33.73 -1.42
CA PRO A 92 -1.39 -33.87 -2.06
C PRO A 92 -1.25 -35.27 -2.67
N PRO A 93 -0.70 -35.42 -3.88
CA PRO A 93 -0.36 -36.73 -4.42
C PRO A 93 0.66 -37.41 -3.49
N SER A 94 0.41 -38.67 -3.17
CA SER A 94 1.27 -39.50 -2.32
C SER A 94 2.69 -39.55 -2.89
N PRO A 95 3.74 -39.17 -2.11
CA PRO A 95 5.11 -39.25 -2.58
C PRO A 95 5.61 -40.71 -2.63
N PRO A 96 6.50 -41.07 -3.57
CA PRO A 96 7.22 -42.32 -3.51
C PRO A 96 8.17 -42.33 -2.31
N SER A 97 8.26 -43.47 -1.64
CA SER A 97 8.99 -43.68 -0.39
C SER A 97 10.50 -43.36 -0.49
N PRO A 98 11.07 -42.58 0.45
CA PRO A 98 12.50 -42.29 0.51
C PRO A 98 13.31 -43.35 1.29
N PRO A 99 14.65 -43.37 1.18
CA PRO A 99 15.51 -44.27 1.94
C PRO A 99 15.62 -43.83 3.41
N SER A 100 15.82 -44.83 4.26
CA SER A 100 15.95 -44.77 5.72
C SER A 100 17.21 -44.04 6.16
N ASP A 101 17.11 -42.84 6.74
CA ASP A 101 17.98 -42.33 7.84
C ASP A 101 17.72 -40.88 8.32
N LEU A 102 16.53 -40.31 8.11
CA LEU A 102 16.08 -39.13 8.88
C LEU A 102 14.67 -39.35 9.47
N PRO A 103 14.33 -38.76 10.63
CA PRO A 103 12.98 -38.83 11.16
C PRO A 103 12.02 -38.00 10.27
N THR A 104 11.47 -38.65 9.25
CA THR A 104 10.52 -38.11 8.27
C THR A 104 9.08 -38.15 8.79
N GLY A 105 8.89 -37.80 10.07
CA GLY A 105 7.57 -37.78 10.70
C GLY A 105 6.88 -36.41 10.59
N PRO A 106 5.53 -36.35 10.58
CA PRO A 106 4.78 -35.10 10.75
C PRO A 106 5.25 -34.29 11.96
N MET A 107 5.67 -34.98 13.03
CA MET A 107 6.23 -34.42 14.26
C MET A 107 7.54 -33.64 14.03
N ALA A 108 8.42 -34.09 13.13
CA ALA A 108 9.67 -33.38 12.84
C ALA A 108 9.40 -32.08 12.05
N LYS A 109 8.44 -32.10 11.13
CA LYS A 109 7.95 -30.88 10.45
C LYS A 109 7.26 -29.93 11.43
N ILE A 110 6.39 -30.43 12.30
CA ILE A 110 5.73 -29.62 13.34
C ILE A 110 6.78 -28.97 14.25
N MET A 111 7.79 -29.70 14.71
CA MET A 111 8.87 -29.14 15.53
C MET A 111 9.73 -28.13 14.77
N TYR A 112 9.99 -28.33 13.47
CA TYR A 112 10.64 -27.33 12.62
C TYR A 112 9.80 -26.05 12.48
N HIS A 113 8.48 -26.17 12.29
CA HIS A 113 7.57 -25.03 12.21
C HIS A 113 7.43 -24.29 13.55
N LEU A 114 7.35 -25.02 14.67
CA LEU A 114 7.24 -24.45 16.02
C LEU A 114 8.57 -23.85 16.53
N SER A 115 9.72 -24.36 16.07
CA SER A 115 11.04 -23.83 16.45
C SER A 115 11.49 -22.64 15.60
N ASN A 116 10.78 -22.34 14.51
CA ASN A 116 11.09 -21.21 13.65
C ASN A 116 10.08 -20.05 13.88
N PRO A 117 10.44 -19.03 14.69
CA PRO A 117 9.52 -17.94 15.05
C PRO A 117 9.14 -17.03 13.86
N THR A 118 9.71 -17.28 12.69
CA THR A 118 9.43 -16.55 11.44
C THR A 118 8.50 -17.30 10.48
N LEU A 119 8.00 -18.47 10.89
CA LEU A 119 7.17 -19.34 10.06
C LEU A 119 5.79 -19.41 10.71
N TYR A 120 4.84 -18.62 10.21
CA TYR A 120 3.49 -18.59 10.78
C TYR A 120 2.63 -19.68 10.12
N LEU A 121 1.71 -20.29 10.88
CA LEU A 121 0.75 -21.27 10.32
C LEU A 121 -0.06 -20.67 9.15
N SER A 122 -0.25 -19.35 9.16
CA SER A 122 -0.85 -18.54 8.10
C SER A 122 -0.19 -18.70 6.74
N ASP A 123 1.11 -19.02 6.72
CA ASP A 123 1.91 -19.11 5.51
C ASP A 123 1.40 -20.25 4.59
N ASN A 124 0.80 -21.30 5.17
CA ASN A 124 0.20 -22.41 4.41
C ASN A 124 -1.28 -22.20 4.06
N ILE A 125 -1.96 -21.23 4.65
CA ILE A 125 -3.43 -21.12 4.60
C ILE A 125 -3.87 -19.94 3.73
N TYR A 126 -3.11 -18.85 3.69
CA TYR A 126 -3.51 -17.63 2.99
C TYR A 126 -2.75 -17.43 1.68
N LEU A 127 -3.49 -17.36 0.57
CA LEU A 127 -3.01 -16.72 -0.65
C LEU A 127 -2.78 -15.24 -0.31
N SER A 128 -1.55 -14.76 -0.52
CA SER A 128 -1.05 -13.41 -0.17
C SER A 128 -2.08 -12.33 -0.48
N GLN A 129 -2.71 -11.88 0.60
CA GLN A 129 -3.58 -10.71 0.66
C GLN A 129 -2.88 -9.60 1.44
N TYR A 130 -3.52 -8.44 1.51
CA TYR A 130 -3.05 -7.30 2.29
C TYR A 130 -2.68 -7.69 3.73
N ASP A 131 -1.61 -7.10 4.27
CA ASP A 131 -1.17 -7.37 5.64
C ASP A 131 -2.09 -6.65 6.66
N PRO A 132 -2.72 -7.34 7.63
CA PRO A 132 -3.58 -6.71 8.63
C PRO A 132 -2.84 -5.66 9.48
N ASN A 133 -1.53 -5.84 9.75
CA ASN A 133 -0.77 -4.84 10.51
C ASN A 133 -0.59 -3.54 9.71
N SER A 134 -0.40 -3.66 8.40
CA SER A 134 -0.36 -2.52 7.48
C SER A 134 -1.69 -1.77 7.47
N LEU A 135 -2.82 -2.50 7.46
CA LEU A 135 -4.15 -1.89 7.49
C LEU A 135 -4.42 -1.20 8.83
N GLN A 136 -4.06 -1.85 9.94
CA GLN A 136 -4.18 -1.29 11.29
C GLN A 136 -3.40 0.02 11.41
N TYR A 137 -2.13 0.03 11.03
CA TYR A 137 -1.27 1.22 11.03
C TYR A 137 -1.88 2.37 10.21
N MET A 138 -2.40 2.06 9.02
CA MET A 138 -3.06 3.05 8.18
C MET A 138 -4.31 3.64 8.83
N LEU A 139 -5.22 2.78 9.30
CA LEU A 139 -6.49 3.22 9.90
C LEU A 139 -6.26 4.05 11.16
N GLU A 140 -5.31 3.64 12.01
CA GLU A 140 -4.94 4.40 13.21
C GLU A 140 -4.42 5.80 12.83
N PHE A 141 -3.54 5.90 11.83
CA PHE A 141 -3.06 7.18 11.34
C PHE A 141 -4.21 8.06 10.81
N PHE A 142 -5.09 7.49 9.98
CA PHE A 142 -6.23 8.21 9.40
C PHE A 142 -7.17 8.76 10.49
N ARG A 143 -7.52 7.92 11.47
CA ARG A 143 -8.37 8.28 12.61
C ARG A 143 -7.73 9.39 13.45
N ASN A 144 -6.43 9.29 13.72
CA ASN A 144 -5.69 10.31 14.47
C ASN A 144 -5.70 11.66 13.73
N VAL A 145 -5.49 11.68 12.41
CA VAL A 145 -5.57 12.91 11.63
C VAL A 145 -7.00 13.47 11.62
N ALA A 146 -8.02 12.61 11.46
CA ALA A 146 -9.42 13.02 11.45
C ALA A 146 -9.85 13.77 12.71
N GLN A 147 -9.37 13.33 13.88
CA GLN A 147 -9.65 13.98 15.18
C GLN A 147 -9.05 15.39 15.30
N THR A 148 -8.05 15.73 14.49
CA THR A 148 -7.40 17.05 14.51
C THR A 148 -8.04 18.05 13.53
N ILE A 149 -9.02 17.63 12.75
CA ILE A 149 -9.74 18.52 11.83
C ILE A 149 -10.74 19.34 12.66
N PRO A 150 -10.70 20.68 12.60
CA PRO A 150 -11.65 21.52 13.33
C PRO A 150 -13.08 21.13 12.96
N ALA A 151 -13.91 20.79 13.96
CA ALA A 151 -15.34 20.70 13.75
C ALA A 151 -15.86 22.12 13.52
N SER A 152 -16.43 22.40 12.34
CA SER A 152 -17.14 23.66 12.11
C SER A 152 -18.19 23.83 13.22
N PRO A 153 -18.26 24.99 13.92
CA PRO A 153 -19.32 25.21 14.89
C PRO A 153 -20.67 25.12 14.16
N PRO A 154 -21.73 24.57 14.78
CA PRO A 154 -23.06 24.61 14.20
C PRO A 154 -23.44 26.08 14.01
N SER A 155 -23.51 26.54 12.76
CA SER A 155 -23.96 27.89 12.44
C SER A 155 -25.33 28.13 13.08
N PRO A 156 -25.49 29.13 13.97
CA PRO A 156 -26.76 29.40 14.61
C PRO A 156 -27.66 30.25 13.70
N THR A 157 -27.88 29.83 12.45
CA THR A 157 -28.90 30.38 11.55
C THR A 157 -29.04 29.48 10.34
N ALA A 158 -29.89 28.45 10.43
CA ALA A 158 -30.47 27.80 9.27
C ALA A 158 -31.96 27.66 9.52
N SER A 159 -32.75 28.52 8.88
CA SER A 159 -34.18 28.38 8.70
C SER A 159 -34.48 27.07 7.93
N PRO A 160 -35.53 26.31 8.31
CA PRO A 160 -35.67 24.91 7.93
C PRO A 160 -36.42 24.71 6.60
N ASP A 161 -35.96 25.32 5.49
CA ASP A 161 -36.63 25.16 4.18
C ASP A 161 -35.70 25.35 2.97
N HIS A 162 -34.64 24.55 2.86
CA HIS A 162 -34.01 24.30 1.56
C HIS A 162 -33.53 22.84 1.46
N PRO A 163 -34.03 22.04 0.50
CA PRO A 163 -33.49 20.71 0.26
C PRO A 163 -32.04 20.84 -0.20
N ALA A 164 -31.17 20.00 0.36
CA ALA A 164 -29.75 19.93 0.03
C ALA A 164 -29.59 19.52 -1.45
N GLU A 165 -29.44 20.50 -2.34
CA GLU A 165 -29.01 20.26 -3.71
C GLU A 165 -27.54 19.84 -3.70
N ALA A 166 -27.26 18.68 -4.31
CA ALA A 166 -25.91 18.19 -4.51
C ALA A 166 -25.12 19.19 -5.36
N VAL A 167 -24.08 19.79 -4.79
CA VAL A 167 -23.19 20.70 -5.51
C VAL A 167 -22.42 19.89 -6.57
N PRO A 168 -22.47 20.25 -7.86
CA PRO A 168 -21.68 19.59 -8.89
C PRO A 168 -20.19 19.75 -8.61
N ILE A 169 -19.42 18.65 -8.66
CA ILE A 169 -17.96 18.67 -8.59
C ILE A 169 -17.44 19.30 -9.90
N GLU A 170 -17.22 20.61 -9.89
CA GLU A 170 -16.58 21.33 -10.99
C GLU A 170 -15.08 21.00 -11.13
N PRO A 171 -14.49 21.16 -12.33
CA PRO A 171 -13.07 20.89 -12.55
C PRO A 171 -12.18 21.84 -11.73
N MET A 172 -11.23 21.24 -11.02
CA MET A 172 -10.30 21.82 -10.05
C MET A 172 -9.62 23.13 -10.49
N HIS A 173 -10.10 24.28 -10.02
CA HIS A 173 -9.45 25.60 -10.20
C HIS A 173 -9.26 26.40 -8.90
N GLY A 174 -9.45 25.80 -7.73
CA GLY A 174 -9.24 26.44 -6.41
C GLY A 174 -7.78 26.37 -5.93
N SER A 175 -7.37 27.27 -5.04
CA SER A 175 -6.04 27.19 -4.42
C SER A 175 -5.95 25.93 -3.54
N ALA A 176 -4.80 25.27 -3.52
CA ALA A 176 -4.55 24.09 -2.66
C ALA A 176 -4.92 24.32 -1.18
N ARG A 177 -4.80 25.58 -0.75
CA ARG A 177 -5.17 26.02 0.59
C ARG A 177 -6.68 25.95 0.79
N ASP A 178 -7.49 26.44 -0.15
CA ASP A 178 -8.96 26.42 -0.08
C ASP A 178 -9.52 24.99 -0.08
N MET A 179 -8.89 24.08 -0.82
CA MET A 179 -9.27 22.67 -0.84
C MET A 179 -9.04 21.95 0.50
N LEU A 180 -8.12 22.45 1.34
CA LEU A 180 -7.67 21.82 2.58
C LEU A 180 -8.03 22.65 3.82
N GLN A 181 -8.89 23.68 3.70
CA GLN A 181 -9.29 24.51 4.85
C GLN A 181 -9.99 23.68 5.93
N ASP A 182 -10.87 22.75 5.54
CA ASP A 182 -11.60 21.84 6.43
C ASP A 182 -11.26 20.36 6.18
N ARG A 183 -10.16 20.09 5.47
CA ARG A 183 -9.77 18.74 5.03
C ARG A 183 -8.30 18.49 5.34
N ALA A 184 -7.95 17.23 5.53
CA ALA A 184 -6.55 16.83 5.67
C ALA A 184 -6.13 15.95 4.49
N GLY A 185 -5.04 16.36 3.83
CA GLY A 185 -4.32 15.52 2.88
C GLY A 185 -3.39 14.58 3.64
N ILE A 186 -3.41 13.31 3.27
CA ILE A 186 -2.51 12.28 3.79
C ILE A 186 -1.74 11.71 2.62
N ILE A 187 -0.42 11.81 2.68
CA ILE A 187 0.50 11.20 1.74
C ILE A 187 0.69 9.74 2.17
N VAL A 188 0.45 8.81 1.26
CA VAL A 188 0.63 7.38 1.47
C VAL A 188 1.74 6.89 0.56
N LEU A 189 2.87 6.52 1.15
CA LEU A 189 4.01 5.97 0.44
C LEU A 189 4.11 4.47 0.72
N ARG A 190 4.07 3.66 -0.32
CA ARG A 190 4.20 2.20 -0.26
C ARG A 190 5.42 1.74 -1.04
N GLU A 191 6.13 0.77 -0.48
CA GLU A 191 7.22 0.04 -1.13
C GLU A 191 6.86 -1.44 -1.26
N ASP A 192 6.99 -1.98 -2.47
CA ASP A 192 7.18 -3.42 -2.71
C ASP A 192 8.65 -3.67 -3.07
N LEU A 193 9.32 -4.49 -2.28
CA LEU A 193 10.72 -4.85 -2.44
C LEU A 193 10.79 -6.36 -2.75
N ASP A 194 10.94 -6.72 -4.02
CA ASP A 194 11.26 -8.08 -4.43
C ASP A 194 12.78 -8.28 -4.34
N PHE A 195 13.25 -9.35 -3.71
CA PHE A 195 14.68 -9.63 -3.60
C PHE A 195 15.07 -11.01 -4.11
N TYR A 196 16.26 -11.08 -4.69
CA TYR A 196 16.82 -12.26 -5.34
C TYR A 196 18.23 -12.50 -4.80
N ALA A 197 18.32 -13.36 -3.79
CA ALA A 197 19.61 -13.80 -3.25
C ALA A 197 20.33 -14.67 -4.27
N ILE A 198 21.58 -14.30 -4.59
CA ILE A 198 22.44 -15.10 -5.46
C ILE A 198 23.05 -16.24 -4.65
N PRO A 199 23.06 -17.49 -5.15
CA PRO A 199 23.69 -18.62 -4.48
C PRO A 199 25.13 -18.29 -4.05
N PRO A 200 25.48 -18.45 -2.75
CA PRO A 200 26.81 -18.10 -2.24
C PRO A 200 27.90 -19.06 -2.77
N HIS A 201 27.53 -20.30 -3.09
CA HIS A 201 28.38 -21.29 -3.75
C HIS A 201 27.55 -22.17 -4.70
N ARG A 202 28.22 -22.88 -5.61
CA ARG A 202 27.58 -23.59 -6.74
C ARG A 202 26.71 -24.77 -6.29
N ASP A 203 27.13 -25.47 -5.25
CA ASP A 203 26.51 -26.74 -4.83
C ASP A 203 25.52 -26.57 -3.66
N ILE A 204 24.95 -25.38 -3.47
CA ILE A 204 23.97 -25.13 -2.41
C ILE A 204 22.69 -25.94 -2.64
N THR A 205 22.21 -26.60 -1.58
CA THR A 205 20.96 -27.36 -1.66
C THR A 205 19.74 -26.43 -1.65
N GLN A 206 18.60 -26.90 -2.15
CA GLN A 206 17.37 -26.10 -2.12
C GLN A 206 16.94 -25.70 -0.69
N PRO A 207 16.97 -26.59 0.33
CA PRO A 207 16.70 -26.21 1.72
C PRO A 207 17.65 -25.13 2.25
N ASP A 208 18.95 -25.25 2.01
CA ASP A 208 19.93 -24.25 2.46
C ASP A 208 19.70 -22.90 1.78
N MET A 209 19.36 -22.90 0.48
CA MET A 209 19.03 -21.68 -0.24
C MET A 209 17.77 -20.99 0.30
N ILE A 210 16.80 -21.75 0.81
CA ILE A 210 15.61 -21.19 1.48
C ILE A 210 16.03 -20.46 2.75
N GLU A 211 16.91 -21.06 3.56
CA GLU A 211 17.43 -20.42 4.77
C GLU A 211 18.27 -19.17 4.46
N VAL A 212 19.07 -19.19 3.39
CA VAL A 212 19.81 -18.00 2.91
C VAL A 212 18.85 -16.88 2.50
N LYS A 213 17.77 -17.20 1.76
CA LYS A 213 16.75 -16.21 1.38
C LYS A 213 16.04 -15.63 2.60
N ARG A 214 15.71 -16.45 3.59
CA ARG A 214 15.11 -16.00 4.85
C ARG A 214 16.06 -15.06 5.60
N ALA A 215 17.33 -15.44 5.75
CA ALA A 215 18.33 -14.61 6.40
C ALA A 215 18.60 -13.28 5.65
N ALA A 216 18.55 -13.31 4.31
CA ALA A 216 18.62 -12.10 3.49
C ALA A 216 17.43 -11.17 3.75
N GLY A 217 16.22 -11.72 3.81
CA GLY A 217 15.00 -10.97 4.15
C GLY A 217 15.11 -10.30 5.53
N GLU A 218 15.57 -11.03 6.54
CA GLU A 218 15.82 -10.46 7.88
C GLU A 218 16.81 -9.29 7.86
N ALA A 219 17.89 -9.40 7.08
CA ALA A 219 18.88 -8.33 6.95
C ALA A 219 18.30 -7.10 6.21
N LEU A 220 17.48 -7.30 5.17
CA LEU A 220 16.82 -6.23 4.42
C LEU A 220 15.70 -5.54 5.22
N LEU A 221 15.06 -6.24 6.16
CA LEU A 221 14.09 -5.66 7.07
C LEU A 221 14.72 -4.61 8.00
N ARG A 222 16.01 -4.76 8.35
CA ARG A 222 16.73 -3.78 9.18
C ARG A 222 17.01 -2.46 8.46
N GLN A 223 16.92 -2.43 7.13
CA GLN A 223 17.01 -1.20 6.34
C GLN A 223 15.68 -0.47 6.39
N ASP A 224 15.44 0.24 7.49
CA ASP A 224 14.11 0.73 7.83
C ASP A 224 13.86 2.22 7.49
N GLY A 225 14.89 2.95 7.07
CA GLY A 225 14.72 4.34 6.65
C GLY A 225 13.97 4.45 5.32
N ILE A 226 12.98 5.34 5.22
CA ILE A 226 12.17 5.53 4.00
C ILE A 226 13.05 5.86 2.79
N PHE A 227 14.09 6.70 2.98
CA PHE A 227 14.98 7.12 1.90
C PHE A 227 16.23 6.24 1.72
N SER A 228 16.38 5.16 2.50
CA SER A 228 17.56 4.30 2.48
C SER A 228 17.85 3.71 1.08
N GLY A 229 16.80 3.37 0.32
CA GLY A 229 16.92 2.83 -1.04
C GLY A 229 17.15 3.88 -2.13
N LEU A 230 17.06 5.18 -1.83
CA LEU A 230 17.24 6.28 -2.78
C LEU A 230 18.54 7.08 -2.60
N ARG A 231 19.19 7.01 -1.44
CA ARG A 231 20.41 7.79 -1.14
C ARG A 231 21.67 7.11 -1.69
N LYS A 232 21.78 6.96 -3.01
CA LYS A 232 22.95 6.31 -3.64
C LYS A 232 24.02 7.24 -4.15
N SER A 233 23.64 8.48 -4.45
CA SER A 233 24.56 9.48 -4.96
C SER A 233 24.41 10.76 -4.15
N GLU A 234 25.53 11.32 -3.70
CA GLU A 234 25.59 12.68 -3.15
C GLU A 234 25.59 13.75 -4.26
N GLU A 235 25.46 13.34 -5.53
CA GLU A 235 25.39 14.26 -6.66
C GLU A 235 24.12 15.11 -6.58
N PRO A 236 24.26 16.45 -6.50
CA PRO A 236 23.11 17.34 -6.46
C PRO A 236 22.36 17.33 -7.80
N GLY A 237 21.04 17.54 -7.74
CA GLY A 237 20.20 17.69 -8.93
C GLY A 237 19.66 16.38 -9.53
N THR A 238 19.89 15.23 -8.89
CA THR A 238 19.28 13.96 -9.33
C THR A 238 17.77 13.96 -9.13
N THR A 239 17.06 13.16 -9.93
CA THR A 239 15.60 12.93 -9.75
C THR A 239 15.28 12.34 -8.37
N GLU A 240 16.21 11.58 -7.78
CA GLU A 240 16.09 11.00 -6.44
C GLU A 240 16.12 12.09 -5.37
N GLN A 241 17.06 13.02 -5.46
CA GLN A 241 17.13 14.17 -4.57
C GLN A 241 15.86 15.03 -4.65
N HIS A 242 15.36 15.32 -5.86
CA HIS A 242 14.11 16.05 -6.03
C HIS A 242 12.90 15.31 -5.44
N LEU A 243 12.86 13.97 -5.51
CA LEU A 243 11.80 13.16 -4.90
C LEU A 243 11.87 13.23 -3.38
N ILE A 244 13.06 13.15 -2.79
CA ILE A 244 13.27 13.32 -1.34
C ILE A 244 12.83 14.72 -0.91
N GLU A 245 13.22 15.76 -1.63
CA GLU A 245 12.81 17.16 -1.37
C GLU A 245 11.30 17.34 -1.47
N MET A 246 10.65 16.73 -2.46
CA MET A 246 9.20 16.79 -2.61
C MET A 246 8.47 16.09 -1.44
N LEU A 247 8.92 14.89 -1.05
CA LEU A 247 8.32 14.13 0.05
C LEU A 247 8.55 14.80 1.41
N THR A 248 9.72 15.40 1.61
CA THR A 248 10.04 16.14 2.83
C THR A 248 9.30 17.48 2.93
N ALA A 249 9.14 18.20 1.81
CA ALA A 249 8.26 19.36 1.74
C ALA A 249 6.79 18.97 1.99
N GLY A 250 6.40 17.76 1.57
CA GLY A 250 5.06 17.22 1.78
C GLY A 250 4.74 16.87 3.24
N GLY A 251 5.69 16.33 3.99
CA GLY A 251 5.44 16.02 5.41
C GLY A 251 6.38 15.04 6.07
N PHE A 252 7.16 14.28 5.28
CA PHE A 252 8.18 13.37 5.81
C PHE A 252 9.42 14.13 6.29
N ASN A 253 10.25 13.49 7.12
CA ASN A 253 11.58 13.94 7.50
C ASN A 253 12.65 13.00 6.94
N HIS A 254 13.89 13.49 6.87
CA HIS A 254 15.00 12.76 6.26
C HIS A 254 15.40 11.46 6.95
N ASP A 255 15.07 11.35 8.23
CA ASP A 255 15.33 10.27 9.16
C ASP A 255 14.09 9.41 9.46
N ASP A 256 12.94 9.71 8.82
CA ASP A 256 11.73 8.91 8.99
C ASP A 256 11.96 7.45 8.56
N GLN A 257 11.38 6.56 9.34
CA GLN A 257 11.37 5.12 9.12
C GLN A 257 10.02 4.68 8.52
N TRP A 258 9.98 3.49 7.94
CA TRP A 258 8.71 2.89 7.52
C TRP A 258 7.83 2.67 8.75
N GLY A 259 6.59 3.16 8.69
CA GLY A 259 5.67 2.99 9.81
C GLY A 259 5.16 1.55 9.95
N HIS A 260 5.15 0.80 8.85
CA HIS A 260 5.05 -0.66 8.85
C HIS A 260 5.94 -1.25 7.75
N ARG A 261 6.70 -2.29 8.08
CA ARG A 261 7.62 -3.00 7.17
C ARG A 261 7.69 -4.47 7.54
N ALA A 262 7.23 -5.34 6.63
CA ALA A 262 7.15 -6.77 6.88
C ALA A 262 7.48 -7.60 5.63
N GLY A 263 8.05 -8.78 5.84
CA GLY A 263 8.21 -9.78 4.79
C GLY A 263 6.88 -10.47 4.51
N GLU A 264 6.59 -10.73 3.23
CA GLU A 264 5.44 -11.54 2.87
C GLU A 264 5.72 -13.03 3.11
N PRO A 265 4.82 -13.76 3.78
CA PRO A 265 4.88 -15.21 3.91
C PRO A 265 5.19 -15.94 2.61
N ASN A 266 6.14 -16.87 2.66
CA ASN A 266 6.55 -17.71 1.51
C ASN A 266 7.00 -16.95 0.25
N LYS A 267 7.31 -15.65 0.38
CA LYS A 267 7.76 -14.82 -0.73
C LYS A 267 9.08 -14.14 -0.36
N ALA A 268 9.92 -13.92 -1.38
CA ALA A 268 11.08 -13.06 -1.24
C ALA A 268 10.68 -11.60 -1.50
N VAL A 269 9.71 -11.13 -0.73
CA VAL A 269 9.10 -9.80 -0.87
C VAL A 269 9.01 -9.14 0.50
N ILE A 270 9.35 -7.85 0.56
CA ILE A 270 9.08 -6.99 1.72
C ILE A 270 8.11 -5.91 1.29
N CYS A 271 7.00 -5.80 2.01
CA CYS A 271 6.01 -4.75 1.86
C CYS A 271 6.25 -3.70 2.94
N SER A 272 6.31 -2.42 2.57
CA SER A 272 6.42 -1.31 3.53
C SER A 272 5.44 -0.20 3.24
N ILE A 273 5.03 0.51 4.27
CA ILE A 273 4.16 1.66 4.16
C ILE A 273 4.55 2.75 5.17
N ALA A 274 4.48 3.99 4.74
CA ALA A 274 4.66 5.17 5.58
C ALA A 274 3.62 6.23 5.20
N LEU A 275 3.13 6.94 6.22
CA LEU A 275 2.12 7.98 6.06
C LEU A 275 2.60 9.30 6.64
N ALA A 276 2.27 10.39 5.96
CA ALA A 276 2.51 11.74 6.44
C ALA A 276 1.30 12.62 6.21
N ARG A 277 0.97 13.48 7.19
CA ARG A 277 -0.01 14.55 6.98
C ARG A 277 0.63 15.60 6.08
N LEU A 278 -0.06 15.99 5.01
CA LEU A 278 0.39 17.02 4.09
C LEU A 278 0.53 18.35 4.83
N ARG A 279 1.74 18.92 4.85
CA ARG A 279 2.03 20.24 5.43
C ARG A 279 1.57 21.31 4.43
N THR A 280 0.60 22.12 4.84
CA THR A 280 0.07 23.23 4.03
C THR A 280 0.33 24.61 4.64
N ASP A 281 0.82 24.64 5.89
CA ASP A 281 0.92 25.83 6.74
C ASP A 281 2.31 26.48 6.74
N ILE A 282 3.09 26.29 5.67
CA ILE A 282 4.39 26.95 5.55
C ILE A 282 4.16 28.46 5.42
N LYS A 283 4.33 29.19 6.54
CA LYS A 283 4.20 30.65 6.60
C LYS A 283 5.21 31.26 5.62
N GLY A 284 4.69 31.81 4.53
CA GLY A 284 5.43 32.22 3.34
C GLY A 284 6.25 33.50 3.48
N ASN A 285 7.19 33.55 4.42
CA ASN A 285 8.10 34.70 4.54
C ASN A 285 9.53 34.46 4.01
N ASP A 286 9.86 33.25 3.57
CA ASP A 286 11.18 32.91 3.00
C ASP A 286 11.06 32.36 1.57
N LEU A 287 12.00 32.74 0.69
CA LEU A 287 12.07 32.27 -0.70
C LEU A 287 12.28 30.75 -0.80
N ALA A 288 12.92 30.15 0.20
CA ALA A 288 13.02 28.69 0.35
C ALA A 288 11.66 28.04 0.67
N ASN A 289 10.84 28.73 1.46
CA ASN A 289 9.50 28.28 1.85
C ASN A 289 8.51 28.35 0.69
N SER A 290 8.64 29.32 -0.23
CA SER A 290 7.79 29.36 -1.43
C SER A 290 8.05 28.17 -2.37
N ASN A 291 9.30 27.73 -2.48
CA ASN A 291 9.64 26.54 -3.28
C ASN A 291 9.12 25.26 -2.64
N ALA A 292 9.21 25.13 -1.31
CA ALA A 292 8.66 24.00 -0.57
C ALA A 292 7.12 23.91 -0.70
N VAL A 293 6.41 25.04 -0.60
CA VAL A 293 4.95 25.09 -0.85
C VAL A 293 4.62 24.65 -2.27
N GLY A 294 5.36 25.15 -3.27
CA GLY A 294 5.18 24.73 -4.66
C GLY A 294 5.42 23.24 -4.88
N MET A 295 6.36 22.62 -4.16
CA MET A 295 6.60 21.18 -4.22
C MET A 295 5.52 20.37 -3.51
N ALA A 296 5.07 20.78 -2.32
CA ALA A 296 3.98 20.14 -1.60
C ALA A 296 2.67 20.20 -2.41
N GLN A 297 2.41 21.29 -3.13
CA GLN A 297 1.26 21.40 -4.04
C GLN A 297 1.34 20.41 -5.22
N LYS A 298 2.54 20.09 -5.72
CA LYS A 298 2.68 19.06 -6.76
C LYS A 298 2.22 17.68 -6.28
N LEU A 299 2.27 17.40 -4.97
CA LEU A 299 1.76 16.13 -4.43
C LEU A 299 0.24 15.99 -4.59
N LEU A 300 -0.51 17.11 -4.64
CA LEU A 300 -1.94 17.08 -4.91
C LEU A 300 -2.27 16.53 -6.31
N LEU A 301 -1.33 16.59 -7.25
CA LEU A 301 -1.51 15.99 -8.59
C LEU A 301 -1.66 14.47 -8.54
N PHE A 302 -1.21 13.84 -7.45
CA PHE A 302 -1.32 12.40 -7.23
C PHE A 302 -2.62 12.02 -6.50
N TRP A 303 -3.51 12.98 -6.21
CA TRP A 303 -4.83 12.66 -5.72
C TRP A 303 -5.60 11.85 -6.76
N ARG A 304 -5.99 10.62 -6.41
CA ARG A 304 -6.69 9.67 -7.30
C ARG A 304 -5.91 9.31 -8.57
N LYS A 305 -4.60 9.59 -8.59
CA LYS A 305 -3.66 9.26 -9.68
C LYS A 305 -2.36 8.77 -9.06
N PRO A 306 -2.27 7.50 -8.65
CA PRO A 306 -1.05 6.94 -8.08
C PRO A 306 0.16 7.17 -8.98
N ALA A 307 1.24 7.69 -8.41
CA ALA A 307 2.54 7.70 -9.06
C ALA A 307 3.30 6.42 -8.70
N ARG A 308 3.91 5.80 -9.71
CA ARG A 308 4.69 4.57 -9.52
C ARG A 308 6.08 4.73 -10.09
N ARG A 309 7.09 4.31 -9.33
CA ARG A 309 8.48 4.25 -9.79
C ARG A 309 9.03 2.86 -9.49
N CYS A 310 9.57 2.20 -10.53
CA CYS A 310 10.20 0.89 -10.41
C CYS A 310 11.68 1.00 -10.80
N TRP A 311 12.57 0.38 -10.03
CA TRP A 311 13.99 0.30 -10.35
C TRP A 311 14.62 -0.96 -9.78
N TRP A 312 15.83 -1.25 -10.25
CA TRP A 312 16.64 -2.38 -9.81
C TRP A 312 17.91 -1.90 -9.13
N GLU A 313 18.38 -2.66 -8.16
CA GLU A 313 19.66 -2.44 -7.51
C GLU A 313 20.35 -3.75 -7.15
N GLY A 314 21.68 -3.76 -7.23
CA GLY A 314 22.50 -4.80 -6.61
C GLY A 314 23.00 -4.30 -5.26
N VAL A 315 22.85 -5.13 -4.22
CA VAL A 315 23.39 -4.86 -2.89
C VAL A 315 24.23 -6.05 -2.42
N GLU A 316 25.19 -5.77 -1.55
CA GLU A 316 25.93 -6.79 -0.82
C GLU A 316 25.52 -6.71 0.65
N LEU A 317 25.03 -7.82 1.19
CA LEU A 317 24.64 -7.94 2.58
C LEU A 317 25.77 -8.59 3.38
N ASP A 318 26.17 -7.92 4.47
CA ASP A 318 27.13 -8.44 5.43
C ASP A 318 26.43 -9.25 6.53
N ASN A 319 27.16 -10.19 7.12
CA ASN A 319 26.72 -10.97 8.29
C ASN A 319 25.39 -11.73 8.09
N VAL A 320 25.16 -12.25 6.88
CA VAL A 320 23.98 -13.09 6.60
C VAL A 320 24.20 -14.49 7.17
N ARG A 321 23.25 -14.95 7.98
CA ARG A 321 23.31 -16.28 8.62
C ARG A 321 23.42 -17.38 7.55
N GLY A 322 24.37 -18.30 7.73
CA GLY A 322 24.61 -19.40 6.78
C GLY A 322 25.39 -19.01 5.53
N VAL A 323 25.92 -17.79 5.45
CA VAL A 323 26.78 -17.33 4.35
C VAL A 323 28.14 -16.92 4.88
N GLU A 324 29.20 -17.46 4.28
CA GLU A 324 30.56 -17.00 4.53
C GLU A 324 30.85 -15.75 3.69
N GLY A 325 31.12 -14.63 4.35
CA GLY A 325 31.39 -13.35 3.70
C GLY A 325 30.11 -12.61 3.30
N LYS A 326 30.12 -12.02 2.10
CA LYS A 326 29.05 -11.14 1.61
C LYS A 326 28.06 -11.89 0.75
N LEU A 327 26.77 -11.73 1.03
CA LEU A 327 25.72 -12.23 0.15
C LEU A 327 25.35 -11.18 -0.89
N LYS A 328 25.46 -11.54 -2.18
CA LYS A 328 24.98 -10.69 -3.27
C LYS A 328 23.47 -10.85 -3.43
N VAL A 329 22.76 -9.73 -3.44
CA VAL A 329 21.30 -9.72 -3.59
C VAL A 329 20.93 -8.68 -4.65
N TRP A 330 20.08 -9.08 -5.59
CA TRP A 330 19.40 -8.13 -6.47
C TRP A 330 18.05 -7.77 -5.87
N ILE A 331 17.73 -6.49 -5.90
CA ILE A 331 16.46 -5.97 -5.40
C ILE A 331 15.76 -5.26 -6.55
N ARG A 332 14.48 -5.55 -6.72
CA ARG A 332 13.55 -4.74 -7.50
C ARG A 332 12.67 -3.99 -6.52
N ARG A 333 12.73 -2.66 -6.54
CA ARG A 333 11.86 -1.80 -5.74
C ARG A 333 10.78 -1.20 -6.60
N VAL A 334 9.56 -1.22 -6.10
CA VAL A 334 8.44 -0.46 -6.64
C VAL A 334 7.91 0.45 -5.56
N TRP A 335 8.02 1.75 -5.78
CA TRP A 335 7.35 2.74 -4.95
C TRP A 335 6.04 3.13 -5.58
N THR A 336 5.00 3.16 -4.76
CA THR A 336 3.69 3.73 -5.08
C THR A 336 3.42 4.88 -4.14
N LEU A 337 3.19 6.06 -4.71
CA LEU A 337 2.81 7.27 -3.99
C LEU A 337 1.36 7.58 -4.32
N GLU A 338 0.52 7.56 -3.30
CA GLU A 338 -0.88 7.94 -3.36
C GLU A 338 -1.17 9.05 -2.35
N MET A 339 -2.25 9.78 -2.57
CA MET A 339 -2.73 10.77 -1.65
C MET A 339 -4.21 10.54 -1.35
N SER A 340 -4.51 10.42 -0.06
CA SER A 340 -5.87 10.37 0.47
C SER A 340 -6.26 11.72 1.03
N VAL A 341 -7.55 12.06 0.95
CA VAL A 341 -8.10 13.27 1.54
C VAL A 341 -9.24 12.88 2.46
N ILE A 342 -9.14 13.27 3.73
CA ILE A 342 -10.16 13.02 4.76
C ILE A 342 -10.86 14.34 5.14
N GLY A 343 -12.09 14.25 5.65
CA GLY A 343 -12.92 15.44 5.94
C GLY A 343 -13.79 15.92 4.77
N LEU A 344 -14.03 15.05 3.77
CA LEU A 344 -15.02 15.28 2.72
C LEU A 344 -16.43 15.07 3.31
N ARG A 345 -16.92 16.02 4.10
CA ARG A 345 -18.33 16.03 4.56
C ARG A 345 -19.21 16.84 3.62
#